data_AF-A0A355ALV0-F1
#
_entry.id   AF-A0A355ALV0-F1
#
_cell.length_a   1.000
_cell.length_b   1.000
_cell.length_c   1.000
_cell.angle_alpha   90.00
_cell.angle_beta   90.00
_cell.angle_gamma   90.00
#
_symmetry.space_group_name_H-M   'P 1'
#
loop_
_entity.id
_entity.type
_entity.pdbx_description
1 polymer ?
#
loop_
_entity_poly.entity_id
_entity_poly.type
_entity_poly.pdbx_seq_one_letter_code
_entity_poly.pdbx_strand_id
1 'polypeptide(L)'
;VYIVERCSGDRFRAVVSILVDRIIGLLSLLLACSIGCLFIVTRFPEFAWTVWICALSVFVGCILLLSPGLRSLLRFEMLISHLPKRLGKFVAQLDDAVLQYRDNLKGIGLWLLASPLIYSLLIGSVILMGHALGVGLPWTDYLAIVPVAMVTQAIPMMPGGWGIGELAYGTLIAEFGVETLPGVPDAEQIMRTRGVALSVVHRIHVMAWSLLGGLLMLWDRQLNRDNL
;
A
#
# COMPACT_ATOMS: atom_id res chain seq x y z
N VAL A 1 -14.24 -6.31 -7.86
CA VAL A 1 -14.54 -6.99 -9.15
C VAL A 1 -16.03 -7.31 -9.30
N TYR A 2 -16.71 -7.81 -8.27
CA TYR A 2 -18.15 -8.19 -8.34
C TYR A 2 -19.17 -7.03 -8.50
N ILE A 3 -18.80 -5.79 -8.14
CA ILE A 3 -19.70 -4.61 -8.26
C ILE A 3 -19.74 -4.03 -9.68
N VAL A 4 -18.78 -4.40 -10.54
CA VAL A 4 -18.63 -3.83 -11.90
C VAL A 4 -19.70 -4.37 -12.86
N GLU A 5 -20.25 -5.55 -12.59
CA GLU A 5 -21.16 -6.23 -13.52
C GLU A 5 -22.62 -5.73 -13.41
N ARG A 6 -22.99 -5.09 -12.29
CA ARG A 6 -24.37 -4.59 -12.06
C ARG A 6 -24.59 -3.14 -12.48
N CYS A 7 -23.54 -2.42 -12.87
CA CYS A 7 -23.62 -1.05 -13.38
C CYS A 7 -23.08 -0.99 -14.81
N SER A 8 -23.91 -1.42 -15.76
CA SER A 8 -23.71 -1.35 -17.22
C SER A 8 -23.75 0.10 -17.75
N GLY A 9 -23.07 1.03 -17.06
CA GLY A 9 -23.05 2.46 -17.38
C GLY A 9 -21.67 3.05 -17.65
N ASP A 10 -20.60 2.60 -16.99
CA ASP A 10 -19.26 3.11 -17.32
C ASP A 10 -18.15 2.26 -16.68
N ARG A 11 -17.60 1.29 -17.44
CA ARG A 11 -16.39 0.54 -17.05
C ARG A 11 -15.24 1.48 -16.65
N PHE A 12 -15.23 2.68 -17.22
CA PHE A 12 -14.30 3.75 -16.92
C PHE A 12 -14.44 4.29 -15.48
N ARG A 13 -15.66 4.58 -15.00
CA ARG A 13 -15.90 5.04 -13.63
C ARG A 13 -15.44 4.03 -12.59
N ALA A 14 -15.62 2.74 -12.87
CA ALA A 14 -15.11 1.66 -12.02
C ALA A 14 -13.58 1.65 -11.95
N VAL A 15 -12.89 1.81 -13.10
CA VAL A 15 -11.42 1.91 -13.14
C VAL A 15 -10.93 3.13 -12.37
N VAL A 16 -11.58 4.28 -12.53
CA VAL A 16 -11.23 5.52 -11.80
C VAL A 16 -11.45 5.36 -10.31
N SER A 17 -12.54 4.75 -9.86
CA SER A 17 -12.79 4.49 -8.44
C SER A 17 -11.72 3.58 -7.83
N ILE A 18 -11.32 2.52 -8.54
CA ILE A 18 -10.22 1.65 -8.11
C ILE A 18 -8.91 2.43 -8.05
N LEU A 19 -8.61 3.27 -9.05
CA LEU A 19 -7.40 4.08 -9.07
C LEU A 19 -7.34 5.04 -7.88
N VAL A 20 -8.44 5.75 -7.60
CA VAL A 20 -8.54 6.69 -6.46
C VAL A 20 -8.37 5.94 -5.14
N ASP A 21 -9.01 4.79 -4.96
CA ASP A 21 -8.83 3.91 -3.80
C ASP A 21 -7.35 3.51 -3.62
N ARG A 22 -6.67 3.11 -4.71
CA ARG A 22 -5.24 2.76 -4.70
C ARG A 22 -4.35 3.93 -4.37
N ILE A 23 -4.62 5.13 -4.89
CA ILE A 23 -3.86 6.35 -4.58
C ILE A 23 -4.02 6.72 -3.10
N ILE A 24 -5.25 6.70 -2.58
CA ILE A 24 -5.53 7.01 -1.17
C ILE A 24 -4.83 6.00 -0.25
N GLY A 25 -4.91 4.70 -0.59
CA GLY A 25 -4.22 3.63 0.14
C GLY A 25 -2.71 3.83 0.13
N LEU A 26 -2.12 4.11 -1.04
CA LEU A 26 -0.69 4.34 -1.21
C LEU A 26 -0.21 5.58 -0.42
N LEU A 27 -0.93 6.69 -0.48
CA LEU A 27 -0.61 7.90 0.28
C LEU A 27 -0.68 7.65 1.79
N SER A 28 -1.70 6.91 2.25
CA SER A 28 -1.84 6.56 3.66
C SER A 28 -0.67 5.67 4.14
N LEU A 29 -0.25 4.70 3.33
CA LEU A 29 0.91 3.85 3.59
C LEU A 29 2.22 4.65 3.63
N LEU A 30 2.43 5.54 2.67
CA LEU A 30 3.63 6.39 2.63
C LEU A 30 3.70 7.34 3.82
N LEU A 31 2.57 7.88 4.27
CA LEU A 31 2.51 8.69 5.49
C LEU A 31 2.86 7.85 6.72
N ALA A 32 2.26 6.68 6.88
CA ALA A 32 2.57 5.77 7.99
C ALA A 32 4.06 5.38 7.98
N CYS A 33 4.60 5.07 6.80
CA CYS A 33 6.01 4.76 6.59
C CYS A 33 6.93 5.91 6.98
N SER A 34 6.57 7.13 6.57
CA SER A 34 7.33 8.35 6.86
C SER A 34 7.40 8.62 8.37
N ILE A 35 6.28 8.41 9.08
CA ILE A 35 6.23 8.49 10.54
C ILE A 35 7.09 7.40 11.19
N GLY A 36 7.02 6.16 10.70
CA GLY A 36 7.88 5.06 11.15
C GLY A 36 9.36 5.37 10.98
N CYS A 37 9.74 6.00 9.86
CA CYS A 37 11.12 6.38 9.58
C CYS A 37 11.69 7.40 10.58
N LEU A 38 10.86 8.22 11.23
CA LEU A 38 11.33 9.15 12.27
C LEU A 38 11.97 8.43 13.46
N PHE A 39 11.57 7.20 13.76
CA PHE A 39 12.10 6.42 14.87
C PHE A 39 13.43 5.71 14.54
N ILE A 40 13.71 5.50 13.25
CA ILE A 40 14.91 4.80 12.77
C ILE A 40 15.91 5.71 12.06
N VAL A 41 15.56 6.98 11.81
CA VAL A 41 16.41 7.94 11.06
C VAL A 41 17.81 8.10 11.66
N THR A 42 17.95 7.92 12.97
CA THR A 42 19.25 8.01 13.66
C THR A 42 20.13 6.78 13.45
N ARG A 43 19.54 5.61 13.18
CA ARG A 43 20.24 4.35 12.86
C ARG A 43 20.46 4.18 11.35
N PHE A 44 19.41 4.44 10.56
CA PHE A 44 19.39 4.24 9.10
C PHE A 44 18.97 5.52 8.36
N PRO A 45 19.82 6.56 8.30
CA PRO A 45 19.48 7.84 7.69
C PRO A 45 19.28 7.76 6.16
N GLU A 46 20.08 6.93 5.47
CA GLU A 46 19.95 6.77 4.01
C GLU A 46 18.62 6.13 3.60
N PHE A 47 18.18 5.15 4.38
CA PHE A 47 16.87 4.50 4.19
C PHE A 47 15.73 5.49 4.39
N ALA A 48 15.75 6.25 5.50
CA ALA A 48 14.74 7.25 5.79
C ALA A 48 14.65 8.34 4.70
N TRP A 49 15.79 8.85 4.22
CA TRP A 49 15.80 9.83 3.12
C TRP A 49 15.23 9.27 1.83
N THR A 50 15.58 8.04 1.48
CA THR A 50 15.05 7.36 0.29
C THR A 50 13.53 7.25 0.37
N VAL A 51 13.00 6.83 1.53
CA VAL A 51 11.55 6.74 1.76
C VAL A 51 10.90 8.11 1.66
N TRP A 52 11.48 9.16 2.25
CA TRP A 52 10.90 10.51 2.21
C TRP A 52 10.93 11.13 0.82
N ILE A 53 12.00 10.94 0.05
CA ILE A 53 12.08 11.39 -1.35
C ILE A 53 11.03 10.67 -2.20
N CYS A 54 10.88 9.35 -2.02
CA CYS A 54 9.83 8.58 -2.69
C CYS A 54 8.43 9.02 -2.27
N ALA A 55 8.19 9.27 -0.98
CA ALA A 55 6.92 9.76 -0.49
C ALA A 55 6.59 11.14 -1.07
N LEU A 56 7.59 12.04 -1.10
CA LEU A 56 7.45 13.37 -1.67
C LEU A 56 7.19 13.31 -3.18
N SER A 57 7.89 12.45 -3.93
CA SER A 57 7.69 12.32 -5.37
C SER A 57 6.29 11.81 -5.72
N VAL A 58 5.78 10.83 -4.97
CA VAL A 58 4.40 10.34 -5.12
C VAL A 58 3.39 11.41 -4.71
N PHE A 59 3.63 12.12 -3.62
CA PHE A 59 2.76 13.20 -3.16
C PHE A 59 2.68 14.35 -4.17
N VAL A 60 3.82 14.80 -4.69
CA VAL A 60 3.90 15.82 -5.75
C VAL A 60 3.23 15.30 -7.02
N GLY A 61 3.48 14.04 -7.42
CA GLY A 61 2.81 13.41 -8.55
C GLY A 61 1.29 13.40 -8.38
N CYS A 62 0.78 13.08 -7.19
CA CYS A 62 -0.65 13.14 -6.89
C CYS A 62 -1.18 14.57 -6.96
N ILE A 63 -0.51 15.55 -6.36
CA ILE A 63 -0.92 16.96 -6.44
C ILE A 63 -0.95 17.45 -7.90
N LEU A 64 0.03 17.08 -8.71
CA LEU A 64 0.09 17.42 -10.13
C LEU A 64 -1.05 16.77 -10.93
N LEU A 65 -1.43 15.55 -10.57
CA LEU A 65 -2.56 14.84 -11.19
C LEU A 65 -3.93 15.40 -10.74
N LEU A 66 -4.04 15.86 -9.49
CA LEU A 66 -5.29 16.38 -8.91
C LEU A 66 -5.48 17.90 -9.04
N SER A 67 -4.43 18.70 -9.29
CA SER A 67 -4.50 20.16 -9.36
C SER A 67 -4.48 20.69 -10.80
N PRO A 68 -5.63 21.07 -11.39
CA PRO A 68 -5.68 21.67 -12.72
C PRO A 68 -4.91 22.99 -12.83
N GLY A 69 -4.79 23.76 -11.73
CA GLY A 69 -4.06 25.04 -11.70
C GLY A 69 -2.53 24.88 -11.81
N LEU A 70 -1.96 23.84 -11.20
CA LEU A 70 -0.52 23.55 -11.28
C LEU A 70 -0.12 22.93 -12.63
N ARG A 71 -1.06 22.20 -13.25
CA ARG A 71 -0.94 21.61 -14.59
C ARG A 71 -0.80 22.67 -15.68
N SER A 72 -1.54 23.77 -15.55
CA SER A 72 -1.45 24.96 -16.40
C SER A 72 -0.13 25.73 -16.17
N LEU A 73 0.30 25.90 -14.91
CA LEU A 73 1.50 26.65 -14.56
C LEU A 73 2.81 25.99 -15.06
N LEU A 74 2.87 24.66 -15.09
CA LEU A 74 4.04 23.88 -15.52
C LEU A 74 4.05 23.54 -17.03
N ARG A 75 3.14 24.09 -17.84
CA ARG A 75 2.99 23.75 -19.28
C ARG A 75 2.85 22.25 -19.54
N PHE A 76 2.24 21.50 -18.61
CA PHE A 76 2.00 20.07 -18.78
C PHE A 76 1.08 19.77 -19.98
N GLU A 77 0.29 20.75 -20.43
CA GLU A 77 -0.50 20.70 -21.66
C GLU A 77 0.35 20.42 -22.91
N MET A 78 1.60 20.88 -22.94
CA MET A 78 2.52 20.68 -24.07
C MET A 78 3.13 19.26 -24.07
N LEU A 79 3.25 18.64 -22.89
CA LEU A 79 3.70 17.26 -22.74
C LEU A 79 2.55 16.27 -22.95
N ILE A 80 1.33 16.67 -22.58
CA ILE A 80 0.10 15.89 -22.77
C ILE A 80 -0.39 15.91 -24.22
N SER A 81 -0.05 16.94 -25.01
CA SER A 81 -0.36 16.97 -26.46
C SER A 81 0.39 15.92 -27.26
N HIS A 82 1.51 15.41 -26.73
CA HIS A 82 2.25 14.25 -27.25
C HIS A 82 1.71 12.90 -26.75
N LEU A 83 0.82 12.89 -25.75
CA LEU A 83 0.19 11.68 -25.26
C LEU A 83 -1.05 11.32 -26.11
N PRO A 84 -1.30 10.03 -26.38
CA PRO A 84 -2.43 9.59 -27.18
C PRO A 84 -3.77 10.07 -26.59
N LYS A 85 -4.70 10.52 -27.45
CA LYS A 85 -6.01 11.15 -27.13
C LYS A 85 -6.86 10.44 -26.05
N ARG A 86 -6.58 9.17 -25.77
CA ARG A 86 -7.23 8.36 -24.71
C ARG A 86 -6.86 8.83 -23.29
N LEU A 87 -5.62 9.27 -23.07
CA LEU A 87 -5.15 9.74 -21.76
C LEU A 87 -5.70 11.15 -21.44
N GLY A 88 -5.87 12.01 -22.44
CA GLY A 88 -6.48 13.34 -22.25
C GLY A 88 -7.92 13.26 -21.73
N LYS A 89 -8.75 12.38 -22.31
CA LYS A 89 -10.10 12.12 -21.80
C LYS A 89 -10.08 11.45 -20.42
N PHE A 90 -9.11 10.58 -20.15
CA PHE A 90 -8.94 9.92 -18.86
C PHE A 90 -8.73 10.95 -17.73
N VAL A 91 -7.88 11.96 -17.97
CA VAL A 91 -7.60 12.99 -16.97
C VAL A 91 -8.77 13.97 -16.80
N ALA A 92 -9.46 14.37 -17.87
CA ALA A 92 -10.62 15.25 -17.76
C ALA A 92 -11.76 14.63 -16.93
N GLN A 93 -12.00 13.33 -17.09
CA GLN A 93 -13.02 12.61 -16.33
C GLN A 93 -12.58 12.25 -14.91
N LEU A 94 -11.28 12.11 -14.66
CA LEU A 94 -10.71 12.07 -13.31
C LEU A 94 -10.96 13.38 -12.56
N ASP A 95 -10.79 14.51 -13.24
CA ASP A 95 -11.01 15.84 -12.67
C ASP A 95 -12.48 15.99 -12.21
N ASP A 96 -13.44 15.60 -13.06
CA ASP A 96 -14.87 15.57 -12.71
C ASP A 96 -15.17 14.63 -11.53
N ALA A 97 -14.54 13.44 -11.47
CA ALA A 97 -14.72 12.49 -10.38
C ALA A 97 -14.10 12.97 -9.06
N VAL A 98 -12.95 13.65 -9.13
CA VAL A 98 -12.25 14.24 -7.97
C VAL A 98 -13.01 15.45 -7.44
N LEU A 99 -13.58 16.28 -8.32
CA LEU A 99 -14.48 17.38 -7.95
C LEU A 99 -15.71 16.87 -7.19
N GLN A 100 -16.29 15.74 -7.64
CA GLN A 100 -17.40 15.09 -6.93
C GLN A 100 -16.98 14.45 -5.59
N TYR A 101 -15.69 14.11 -5.43
CA TYR A 101 -15.13 13.60 -4.17
C TYR A 101 -14.79 14.72 -3.17
N ARG A 102 -14.54 15.95 -3.63
CA ARG A 102 -14.32 17.13 -2.76
C ARG A 102 -15.55 17.51 -1.93
N ASP A 103 -16.76 17.22 -2.40
CA ASP A 103 -17.97 17.50 -1.62
C ASP A 103 -18.18 16.52 -0.44
N ASN A 104 -17.42 15.41 -0.39
CA ASN A 104 -17.47 14.42 0.69
C ASN A 104 -16.14 14.32 1.49
N LEU A 105 -15.43 15.44 1.67
CA LEU A 105 -14.21 15.55 2.50
C LEU A 105 -14.37 14.97 3.92
N LYS A 106 -15.58 14.97 4.49
CA LYS A 106 -15.86 14.35 5.79
C LYS A 106 -15.70 12.83 5.78
N GLY A 107 -16.08 12.16 4.69
CA GLY A 107 -15.89 10.71 4.53
C GLY A 107 -14.42 10.33 4.36
N ILE A 108 -13.66 11.15 3.63
CA ILE A 108 -12.20 11.00 3.48
C ILE A 108 -11.50 11.19 4.83
N GLY A 109 -11.89 12.20 5.61
CA GLY A 109 -11.35 12.44 6.94
C GLY A 109 -11.60 11.27 7.90
N LEU A 110 -12.81 10.68 7.87
CA LEU A 110 -13.12 9.49 8.68
C LEU A 110 -12.31 8.26 8.25
N TRP A 111 -12.14 8.06 6.93
CA TRP A 111 -11.28 7.00 6.40
C TRP A 111 -9.80 7.22 6.71
N LEU A 112 -9.34 8.48 6.69
CA LEU A 112 -7.98 8.86 7.05
C LEU A 112 -7.69 8.63 8.54
N LEU A 113 -8.71 8.71 9.41
CA LEU A 113 -8.61 8.35 10.82
C LEU A 113 -8.71 6.84 11.07
N ALA A 114 -9.47 6.11 10.24
CA ALA A 114 -9.55 4.65 10.30
C ALA A 114 -8.27 3.97 9.77
N SER A 115 -7.61 4.57 8.78
CA SER A 115 -6.38 4.06 8.17
C SER A 115 -5.25 3.78 9.18
N PRO A 116 -4.85 4.72 10.06
CA PRO A 116 -3.86 4.46 11.10
C PRO A 116 -4.21 3.28 12.01
N LEU A 117 -5.50 3.09 12.33
CA LEU A 117 -5.95 1.96 13.15
C LEU A 117 -5.77 0.63 12.40
N ILE A 118 -6.14 0.59 11.12
CA ILE A 118 -5.97 -0.59 10.28
C ILE A 118 -4.48 -0.92 10.12
N TYR A 119 -3.64 0.09 9.87
CA TYR A 119 -2.20 -0.11 9.74
C TYR A 119 -1.54 -0.50 11.06
N SER A 120 -1.97 0.06 12.21
CA SER A 120 -1.43 -0.35 13.51
C SER A 120 -1.80 -1.78 13.86
N LEU A 121 -3.03 -2.21 13.57
CA LEU A 121 -3.47 -3.61 13.69
C LEU A 121 -2.65 -4.54 12.78
N LEU A 122 -2.43 -4.13 11.53
CA LEU A 122 -1.63 -4.89 10.57
C LEU A 122 -0.18 -5.05 11.04
N ILE A 123 0.46 -3.94 11.42
CA ILE A 123 1.85 -3.94 11.90
C ILE A 123 1.96 -4.72 13.21
N GLY A 124 1.00 -4.56 14.13
CA GLY A 124 0.92 -5.34 15.36
C GLY A 124 0.83 -6.85 15.10
N SER A 125 0.03 -7.27 14.12
CA SER A 125 -0.05 -8.67 13.69
C SER A 125 1.30 -9.19 13.18
N VAL A 126 2.00 -8.40 12.34
CA VAL A 126 3.33 -8.75 11.84
C VAL A 126 4.38 -8.81 12.96
N ILE A 127 4.32 -7.90 13.94
CA ILE A 127 5.19 -7.92 15.12
C ILE A 127 5.01 -9.23 15.90
N LEU A 128 3.76 -9.64 16.16
CA LEU A 128 3.48 -10.90 16.85
C LEU A 128 3.99 -12.11 16.08
N MET A 129 3.83 -12.13 14.75
CA MET A 129 4.40 -13.17 13.89
C MET A 129 5.94 -13.17 13.94
N GLY A 130 6.56 -11.99 13.92
CA GLY A 130 8.00 -11.82 14.03
C GLY A 130 8.55 -12.33 15.36
N HIS A 131 7.82 -12.09 16.46
CA HIS A 131 8.15 -12.66 17.78
C HIS A 131 7.98 -14.18 17.79
N ALA A 132 6.90 -14.72 17.21
CA ALA A 132 6.67 -16.17 17.14
C ALA A 132 7.74 -16.90 16.31
N LEU A 133 8.24 -16.26 15.25
CA LEU A 133 9.33 -16.78 14.40
C LEU A 133 10.73 -16.52 14.98
N GLY A 134 10.84 -15.76 16.08
CA GLY A 134 12.13 -15.44 16.70
C GLY A 134 13.00 -14.51 15.85
N VAL A 135 12.41 -13.58 15.10
CA VAL A 135 13.15 -12.65 14.23
C VAL A 135 14.10 -11.76 15.03
N GLY A 136 13.67 -11.28 16.21
CA GLY A 136 14.52 -10.54 17.16
C GLY A 136 14.66 -9.04 16.91
N LEU A 137 13.93 -8.49 15.93
CA LEU A 137 13.91 -7.05 15.66
C LEU A 137 13.08 -6.26 16.68
N PRO A 138 13.44 -5.00 17.00
CA PRO A 138 12.62 -4.13 17.82
C PRO A 138 11.35 -3.68 17.06
N TRP A 139 10.27 -3.41 17.80
CA TRP A 139 8.97 -3.04 17.23
C TRP A 139 9.03 -1.78 16.36
N THR A 140 9.96 -0.86 16.63
CA THR A 140 10.18 0.37 15.85
C THR A 140 10.61 0.08 14.42
N ASP A 141 11.38 -0.99 14.20
CA ASP A 141 11.91 -1.32 12.87
C ASP A 141 10.77 -1.85 11.98
N TYR A 142 9.81 -2.57 12.56
CA TYR A 142 8.61 -3.02 11.84
C TYR A 142 7.72 -1.88 11.36
N LEU A 143 7.70 -0.73 12.06
CA LEU A 143 6.93 0.45 11.62
C LEU A 143 7.44 1.04 10.31
N ALA A 144 8.71 0.81 9.96
CA ALA A 144 9.28 1.22 8.69
C ALA A 144 9.26 0.08 7.66
N ILE A 145 9.64 -1.13 8.07
CA ILE A 145 9.75 -2.30 7.17
C ILE A 145 8.39 -2.67 6.57
N VAL A 146 7.34 -2.76 7.40
CA VAL A 146 6.03 -3.27 6.96
C VAL A 146 5.37 -2.34 5.92
N PRO A 147 5.28 -1.02 6.13
CA PRO A 147 4.74 -0.13 5.11
C PRO A 147 5.53 -0.13 3.79
N VAL A 148 6.87 -0.16 3.85
CA VAL A 148 7.70 -0.27 2.63
C VAL A 148 7.38 -1.56 1.89
N ALA A 149 7.36 -2.70 2.58
CA ALA A 149 7.04 -3.98 1.97
C ALA A 149 5.63 -3.99 1.36
N MET A 150 4.65 -3.34 2.00
CA MET A 150 3.29 -3.16 1.46
C MET A 150 3.28 -2.32 0.18
N VAL A 151 4.04 -1.22 0.14
CA VAL A 151 4.19 -0.39 -1.06
C VAL A 151 4.82 -1.18 -2.20
N THR A 152 5.88 -1.97 -1.93
CA THR A 152 6.52 -2.80 -2.97
C THR A 152 5.57 -3.85 -3.51
N GLN A 153 4.71 -4.42 -2.67
CA GLN A 153 3.69 -5.41 -3.07
C GLN A 153 2.53 -4.80 -3.85
N ALA A 154 2.29 -3.49 -3.73
CA ALA A 154 1.27 -2.80 -4.52
C ALA A 154 1.66 -2.69 -6.00
N ILE A 155 2.94 -2.91 -6.35
CA ILE A 155 3.42 -2.88 -7.72
C ILE A 155 2.94 -4.17 -8.44
N PRO A 156 2.07 -4.06 -9.46
CA PRO A 156 1.49 -5.22 -10.13
C PRO A 156 2.45 -5.81 -11.18
N MET A 157 3.69 -6.10 -10.77
CA MET A 157 4.70 -6.73 -11.63
C MET A 157 4.59 -8.27 -11.59
N MET A 158 4.11 -8.85 -10.48
CA MET A 158 3.95 -10.30 -10.31
C MET A 158 2.54 -10.66 -9.82
N PRO A 159 1.97 -11.81 -10.25
CA PRO A 159 0.64 -12.23 -9.84
C PRO A 159 0.56 -12.39 -8.32
N GLY A 160 -0.31 -11.61 -7.67
CA GLY A 160 -0.46 -11.59 -6.21
C GLY A 160 0.77 -11.11 -5.44
N GLY A 161 1.72 -10.43 -6.08
CA GLY A 161 2.93 -9.91 -5.45
C GLY A 161 3.91 -10.96 -4.91
N TRP A 162 3.74 -12.25 -5.27
CA TRP A 162 4.69 -13.33 -4.96
C TRP A 162 6.08 -13.03 -5.51
N GLY A 163 7.13 -13.46 -4.78
CA GLY A 163 8.52 -13.10 -5.07
C GLY A 163 8.90 -11.69 -4.61
N ILE A 164 8.14 -10.65 -5.00
CA ILE A 164 8.47 -9.25 -4.67
C ILE A 164 8.35 -8.98 -3.17
N GLY A 165 7.26 -9.44 -2.54
CA GLY A 165 7.07 -9.26 -1.10
C GLY A 165 8.06 -10.08 -0.27
N GLU A 166 8.43 -11.27 -0.73
CA GLU A 166 9.45 -12.11 -0.05
C GLU A 166 10.82 -11.46 -0.16
N LEU A 167 11.15 -10.93 -1.33
CA LEU A 167 12.38 -10.16 -1.53
C LEU A 167 12.39 -8.93 -0.62
N ALA A 168 11.33 -8.12 -0.61
CA ALA A 168 11.27 -6.92 0.21
C ALA A 168 11.40 -7.22 1.72
N TYR A 169 10.62 -8.16 2.25
CA TYR A 169 10.77 -8.54 3.67
C TYR A 169 12.14 -9.16 3.95
N GLY A 170 12.65 -10.02 3.05
CA GLY A 170 13.95 -10.66 3.20
C GLY A 170 15.11 -9.66 3.21
N THR A 171 15.14 -8.70 2.28
CA THR A 171 16.22 -7.69 2.20
C THR A 171 16.15 -6.72 3.37
N LEU A 172 14.96 -6.21 3.69
CA LEU A 172 14.80 -5.24 4.77
C LEU A 172 15.10 -5.86 6.14
N ILE A 173 14.63 -7.09 6.41
CA ILE A 173 14.92 -7.75 7.68
C ILE A 173 16.39 -8.19 7.75
N ALA A 174 17.02 -8.54 6.63
CA ALA A 174 18.46 -8.78 6.60
C ALA A 174 19.24 -7.52 6.99
N GLU A 175 18.96 -6.39 6.35
CA GLU A 175 19.68 -5.13 6.56
C GLU A 175 19.51 -4.61 7.99
N PHE A 176 18.28 -4.63 8.53
CA PHE A 176 18.01 -4.17 9.89
C PHE A 176 18.43 -5.22 10.95
N GLY A 177 18.35 -6.50 10.62
CA GLY A 177 18.58 -7.61 11.54
C GLY A 177 20.04 -7.92 11.79
N VAL A 178 20.94 -7.61 10.85
CA VAL A 178 22.39 -7.83 11.03
C VAL A 178 22.93 -7.11 12.28
N GLU A 179 22.43 -5.91 12.59
CA GLU A 179 22.82 -5.18 13.81
C GLU A 179 22.45 -5.91 15.11
N THR A 180 21.44 -6.78 15.07
CA THR A 180 20.98 -7.55 16.25
C THR A 180 21.77 -8.83 16.48
N LEU A 181 22.63 -9.23 15.54
CA LEU A 181 23.47 -10.43 15.62
C LEU A 181 24.96 -10.12 15.41
N PRO A 182 25.59 -9.30 16.26
CA PRO A 182 27.01 -8.97 16.12
C PRO A 182 27.87 -10.23 16.27
N GLY A 183 28.78 -10.46 15.31
CA GLY A 183 29.77 -11.54 15.36
C GLY A 183 29.28 -12.93 14.93
N VAL A 184 28.04 -13.06 14.44
CA VAL A 184 27.53 -14.31 13.87
C VAL A 184 27.92 -14.37 12.37
N PRO A 185 28.65 -15.40 11.92
CA PRO A 185 28.90 -15.59 10.49
C PRO A 185 27.58 -15.81 9.75
N ASP A 186 27.46 -15.24 8.55
CA ASP A 186 26.26 -15.31 7.71
C ASP A 186 24.97 -14.75 8.35
N ALA A 187 25.10 -13.80 9.30
CA ALA A 187 23.97 -13.13 9.96
C ALA A 187 22.95 -12.54 8.95
N GLU A 188 23.44 -11.97 7.84
CA GLU A 188 22.58 -11.44 6.78
C GLU A 188 21.69 -12.53 6.18
N GLN A 189 22.24 -13.70 5.87
CA GLN A 189 21.49 -14.80 5.27
C GLN A 189 20.47 -15.40 6.25
N ILE A 190 20.85 -15.51 7.53
CA ILE A 190 19.95 -15.96 8.60
C ILE A 190 18.77 -14.99 8.72
N MET A 191 19.02 -13.69 8.75
CA MET A 191 17.96 -12.68 8.85
C MET A 191 17.12 -12.60 7.57
N ARG A 192 17.73 -12.79 6.40
CA ARG A 192 17.00 -12.87 5.12
C ARG A 192 15.99 -14.02 5.11
N THR A 193 16.40 -15.21 5.54
CA THR A 193 15.49 -16.38 5.61
C THR A 193 14.36 -16.17 6.61
N ARG A 194 14.64 -15.54 7.77
CA ARG A 194 13.61 -15.12 8.74
C ARG A 194 12.63 -14.12 8.13
N GLY A 195 13.12 -13.17 7.33
CA GLY A 195 12.27 -12.21 6.64
C GLY A 195 11.37 -12.84 5.58
N VAL A 196 11.89 -13.78 4.79
CA VAL A 196 11.09 -14.56 3.84
C VAL A 196 10.02 -15.38 4.57
N ALA A 197 10.38 -16.06 5.66
CA ALA A 197 9.43 -16.82 6.47
C ALA A 197 8.32 -15.92 7.03
N LEU A 198 8.66 -14.74 7.53
CA LEU A 198 7.68 -13.75 8.00
C LEU A 198 6.73 -13.31 6.88
N SER A 199 7.25 -13.07 5.67
CA SER A 199 6.44 -12.71 4.49
C SER A 199 5.42 -13.79 4.16
N VAL A 200 5.83 -15.07 4.18
CA VAL A 200 4.97 -16.22 3.91
C VAL A 200 3.88 -16.35 4.98
N VAL A 201 4.24 -16.26 6.27
CA VAL A 201 3.28 -16.34 7.38
C VAL A 201 2.26 -15.20 7.30
N HIS A 202 2.73 -13.98 7.07
CA HIS A 202 1.86 -12.82 6.88
C HIS A 202 0.86 -13.03 5.73
N ARG A 203 1.32 -13.57 4.60
CA ARG A 203 0.44 -13.87 3.45
C ARG A 203 -0.60 -14.93 3.77
N ILE A 204 -0.21 -16.02 4.43
CA ILE A 204 -1.13 -17.07 4.85
C ILE A 204 -2.21 -16.49 5.76
N HIS A 205 -1.81 -15.61 6.69
CA HIS A 205 -2.75 -14.92 7.56
C HIS A 205 -3.75 -14.06 6.78
N VAL A 206 -3.29 -13.25 5.84
CA VAL A 206 -4.17 -12.41 4.99
C VAL A 206 -5.08 -13.27 4.11
N MET A 207 -4.56 -14.36 3.53
CA MET A 207 -5.36 -15.30 2.73
C MET A 207 -6.43 -16.00 3.58
N ALA A 208 -6.13 -16.37 4.82
CA ALA A 208 -7.10 -16.98 5.74
C ALA A 208 -8.27 -16.03 6.03
N TRP A 209 -7.99 -14.75 6.32
CA TRP A 209 -9.03 -13.73 6.50
C TRP A 209 -9.84 -13.49 5.22
N SER A 210 -9.18 -13.50 4.07
CA SER A 210 -9.85 -13.34 2.77
C SER A 210 -10.80 -14.50 2.46
N LEU A 211 -10.40 -15.73 2.82
CA LEU A 211 -11.23 -16.92 2.70
C LEU A 211 -12.48 -16.82 3.58
N LEU A 212 -12.32 -16.40 4.84
CA LEU A 212 -13.43 -16.18 5.77
C LEU A 212 -14.43 -15.16 5.22
N GLY A 213 -13.95 -14.04 4.68
CA GLY A 213 -14.80 -13.04 4.01
C GLY A 213 -15.58 -13.62 2.82
N GLY A 214 -14.91 -14.47 2.01
CA GLY A 214 -15.55 -15.17 0.90
C GLY A 214 -16.65 -16.15 1.35
N LEU A 215 -16.43 -16.89 2.44
CA LEU A 215 -17.40 -17.82 3.02
C LEU A 215 -18.64 -17.08 3.54
N LEU A 216 -18.47 -15.96 4.25
CA LEU A 216 -19.59 -15.13 4.71
C LEU A 216 -20.44 -14.61 3.55
N MET A 217 -19.80 -14.22 2.45
CA MET A 217 -20.51 -13.77 1.25
C MET A 217 -21.28 -14.90 0.55
N LEU A 218 -20.76 -16.13 0.58
CA LEU A 218 -21.49 -17.31 0.09
C LEU A 218 -22.69 -17.67 0.99
N TRP A 219 -22.52 -17.55 2.30
CA TRP A 219 -23.57 -17.79 3.29
C TRP A 219 -24.73 -16.80 3.13
N ASP A 220 -24.44 -15.50 3.02
CA ASP A 220 -25.45 -14.46 2.82
C ASP A 220 -26.24 -14.67 1.50
N ARG A 221 -25.56 -15.17 0.47
CA ARG A 221 -26.25 -15.55 -0.78
C ARG A 221 -27.21 -16.71 -0.62
N GLN A 222 -26.86 -17.71 0.17
CA GLN A 222 -27.73 -18.87 0.40
C GLN A 222 -28.99 -18.44 1.16
N LEU A 223 -28.83 -17.68 2.25
CA LEU A 223 -29.94 -17.09 3.01
C LEU A 223 -30.91 -16.27 2.16
N ASN A 224 -30.40 -15.43 1.27
CA ASN A 224 -31.25 -14.61 0.40
C ASN A 224 -31.85 -15.41 -0.78
N ARG A 225 -31.31 -16.60 -1.11
CA ARG A 225 -31.88 -17.50 -2.11
C ARG A 225 -33.05 -18.30 -1.58
N ASP A 226 -33.02 -18.64 -0.29
CA ASP A 226 -34.07 -19.42 0.39
C ASP A 226 -35.31 -18.56 0.77
N ASN A 227 -35.18 -17.23 0.69
CA ASN A 227 -36.24 -16.25 0.94
C ASN A 227 -36.94 -15.73 -0.34
N LEU A 228 -36.67 -16.32 -1.51
CA LEU A 228 -37.28 -16.03 -2.81
C LEU A 228 -38.07 -17.24 -3.31
#